data_AF-A0A2W6MVR2-F1
#
_entry.id   AF-A0A2W6MVR2-F1
#
_cell.length_a   1.000
_cell.length_b   1.000
_cell.length_c   1.000
_cell.angle_alpha   90.00
_cell.angle_beta   90.00
_cell.angle_gamma   90.00
#
_symmetry.space_group_name_H-M   'P 1'
#
loop_
_entity.id
_entity.type
_entity.pdbx_description
1 polymer ?
#
loop_
_entity_poly.entity_id
_entity_poly.type
_entity_poly.pdbx_seq_one_letter_code
_entity_poly.pdbx_strand_id
1 'polypeptide(L)'
;MQESNIFLEIKKRQALEDLVFSALDNLKILVKRVDLREINQRKVCVIVFNHQVGLNEFKYKEEQILNKMRILYKERNLKDWLSFSKVLAEVSFKPTLKETKKQEKQTYKERATGNFEIKCKNTELAEYFKRIQNIIKEHNNG
;
A
#
# COMPACT_ATOMS: atom_id res chain seq x y z
N MET A 1 -3.82 -41.11 4.00
CA MET A 1 -4.70 -40.62 2.90
C MET A 1 -4.77 -39.09 2.79
N GLN A 2 -4.36 -38.29 3.79
CA GLN A 2 -4.36 -36.82 3.69
C GLN A 2 -3.17 -36.23 2.91
N GLU A 3 -1.98 -36.84 3.00
CA GLU A 3 -0.74 -36.34 2.36
C GLU A 3 -0.80 -36.33 0.82
N SER A 4 -1.44 -37.34 0.23
CA SER A 4 -1.60 -37.47 -1.23
C SER A 4 -2.48 -36.36 -1.83
N ASN A 5 -3.42 -35.81 -1.05
CA ASN A 5 -4.31 -34.75 -1.51
C ASN A 5 -3.59 -33.39 -1.51
N ILE A 6 -2.78 -33.12 -0.48
CA ILE A 6 -1.96 -31.90 -0.35
C ILE A 6 -0.93 -31.82 -1.49
N PHE A 7 -0.25 -32.92 -1.78
CA PHE A 7 0.75 -32.96 -2.85
C PHE A 7 0.14 -32.69 -4.24
N LEU A 8 -1.09 -33.17 -4.47
CA LEU A 8 -1.81 -32.90 -5.70
C LEU A 8 -2.20 -31.42 -5.83
N GLU A 9 -2.62 -30.78 -4.73
CA GLU A 9 -2.92 -29.35 -4.72
C GLU A 9 -1.68 -28.49 -5.00
N ILE A 10 -0.54 -28.83 -4.40
CA ILE A 10 0.74 -28.14 -4.65
C ILE A 10 1.11 -28.23 -6.14
N LYS A 11 1.00 -29.42 -6.73
CA LYS A 11 1.27 -29.61 -8.17
C LYS A 11 0.31 -28.81 -9.06
N LYS A 12 -0.98 -28.76 -8.72
CA LYS A 12 -1.96 -27.95 -9.46
C LYS A 12 -1.62 -26.46 -9.42
N ARG A 13 -1.20 -25.98 -8.25
CA ARG A 13 -0.77 -24.59 -8.08
C ARG A 13 0.48 -24.27 -8.88
N GLN A 14 1.48 -25.14 -8.84
CA GLN A 14 2.70 -25.00 -9.65
C GLN A 14 2.38 -24.96 -11.14
N ALA A 15 1.56 -25.91 -11.63
CA ALA A 15 1.15 -25.93 -13.03
C ALA A 15 0.39 -24.66 -13.46
N LEU A 16 -0.44 -24.10 -12.57
CA LEU A 16 -1.15 -22.85 -12.81
C LEU A 16 -0.18 -21.66 -12.87
N GLU A 17 0.75 -21.56 -11.92
CA GLU A 17 1.79 -20.51 -11.89
C GLU A 17 2.68 -20.60 -13.14
N ASP A 18 3.13 -21.79 -13.51
CA ASP A 18 3.95 -22.02 -14.70
C ASP A 18 3.22 -21.67 -16.00
N LEU A 19 1.93 -21.97 -16.10
CA LEU A 19 1.10 -21.59 -17.26
C LEU A 19 1.03 -20.07 -17.38
N VAL A 20 0.72 -19.39 -16.29
CA VAL A 20 0.57 -17.93 -16.25
C VAL A 20 1.90 -17.24 -16.54
N PHE A 21 2.99 -17.67 -15.91
CA PHE A 21 4.32 -17.06 -16.10
C PHE A 21 4.88 -17.29 -17.50
N SER A 22 4.57 -18.42 -18.12
CA SER A 22 4.98 -18.69 -19.51
C SER A 22 4.23 -17.79 -20.50
N ALA A 23 3.02 -17.33 -20.17
CA ALA A 23 2.24 -16.45 -21.02
C ALA A 23 2.57 -14.95 -20.84
N LEU A 24 3.05 -14.56 -19.66
CA LEU A 24 3.23 -13.15 -19.26
C LEU A 24 4.55 -12.49 -19.70
N ASP A 25 5.47 -13.21 -20.33
CA ASP A 25 6.78 -12.70 -20.79
C ASP A 25 7.49 -11.84 -19.71
N ASN A 26 7.69 -10.54 -19.94
CA ASN A 26 8.34 -9.62 -18.99
C ASN A 26 7.43 -9.18 -17.84
N LEU A 27 6.10 -9.31 -18.00
CA LEU A 27 5.12 -8.86 -17.02
C LEU A 27 5.11 -9.73 -15.75
N LYS A 28 5.67 -10.95 -15.82
CA LYS A 28 5.78 -11.87 -14.70
C LYS A 28 6.49 -11.26 -13.47
N ILE A 29 7.42 -10.32 -13.68
CA ILE A 29 8.16 -9.64 -12.61
C ILE A 29 7.23 -8.80 -11.72
N LEU A 30 6.13 -8.32 -12.28
CA LEU A 30 5.14 -7.52 -11.57
C LEU A 30 4.06 -8.36 -10.89
N VAL A 31 4.04 -9.68 -11.13
CA VAL A 31 3.08 -10.59 -10.50
C VAL A 31 3.51 -10.86 -9.06
N LYS A 32 2.60 -10.65 -8.13
CA LYS A 32 2.75 -10.98 -6.73
C LYS A 32 2.47 -12.46 -6.47
N ARG A 33 1.37 -12.96 -7.02
CA ARG A 33 0.91 -14.34 -6.91
C ARG A 33 -0.16 -14.64 -7.95
N VAL A 34 -0.40 -15.93 -8.15
CA VAL A 34 -1.52 -16.45 -8.94
C VAL A 34 -2.39 -17.30 -8.02
N ASP A 35 -3.67 -16.98 -7.98
CA ASP A 35 -4.65 -17.67 -7.14
C ASP A 35 -5.68 -18.39 -8.02
N LEU A 36 -6.17 -19.54 -7.56
CA LEU A 36 -7.37 -20.17 -8.10
C LEU A 36 -8.52 -19.91 -7.12
N ARG A 37 -9.49 -19.07 -7.49
CA ARG A 37 -10.61 -18.70 -6.63
C ARG A 37 -11.91 -19.28 -7.16
N GLU A 38 -12.83 -19.59 -6.26
CA GLU A 38 -14.18 -19.97 -6.64
C GLU A 38 -15.09 -18.74 -6.57
N ILE A 39 -15.66 -18.35 -7.71
CA ILE A 39 -16.57 -17.20 -7.85
C ILE A 39 -17.83 -17.71 -8.52
N ASN A 40 -18.99 -17.61 -7.85
CA ASN A 40 -20.27 -18.09 -8.36
C ASN A 40 -20.22 -19.56 -8.82
N GLN A 41 -19.66 -20.45 -8.00
CA GLN A 41 -19.48 -21.89 -8.30
C GLN A 41 -18.59 -22.20 -9.52
N ARG A 42 -17.80 -21.22 -9.98
CA ARG A 42 -16.85 -21.39 -11.08
C ARG A 42 -15.44 -21.10 -10.60
N LYS A 43 -14.51 -21.97 -10.95
CA LYS A 43 -13.08 -21.76 -10.69
C LYS A 43 -12.54 -20.68 -11.63
N VAL A 44 -11.89 -19.67 -11.09
CA VAL A 44 -11.35 -18.50 -11.80
C VAL A 44 -9.88 -18.36 -11.45
N CYS A 45 -9.03 -18.24 -12.47
CA CYS A 45 -7.62 -17.91 -12.30
C CYS A 45 -7.50 -16.41 -12.04
N VAL A 46 -6.88 -16.01 -10.95
CA VAL A 46 -6.69 -14.60 -10.58
C VAL A 46 -5.20 -14.29 -10.51
N ILE A 47 -4.76 -13.39 -11.38
CA ILE A 47 -3.38 -12.89 -11.41
C ILE A 47 -3.33 -11.61 -10.58
N VAL A 48 -2.59 -11.66 -9.47
CA VAL A 48 -2.45 -10.53 -8.55
C VAL A 48 -1.15 -9.81 -8.84
N PHE A 49 -1.21 -8.55 -9.25
CA PHE A 49 -0.05 -7.71 -9.50
C PHE A 49 0.36 -6.91 -8.26
N ASN A 50 1.65 -6.59 -8.14
CA ASN A 50 2.18 -5.73 -7.09
C ASN A 50 1.77 -4.25 -7.26
N HIS A 51 1.63 -3.80 -8.50
CA HIS A 51 1.39 -2.40 -8.85
C HIS A 51 0.33 -2.25 -9.93
N GLN A 52 -0.34 -1.09 -9.94
CA GLN A 52 -1.34 -0.73 -10.95
C GLN A 52 -0.78 -0.74 -12.38
N VAL A 53 0.50 -0.41 -12.54
CA VAL A 53 1.21 -0.49 -13.83
C VAL A 53 1.12 -1.89 -14.43
N GLY A 54 1.33 -2.94 -13.62
CA GLY A 54 1.25 -4.32 -14.09
C GLY A 54 -0.16 -4.71 -14.55
N LEU A 55 -1.19 -4.25 -13.85
CA LEU A 55 -2.58 -4.46 -14.25
C LEU A 55 -2.92 -3.73 -15.55
N ASN A 56 -2.44 -2.50 -15.73
CA ASN A 56 -2.70 -1.72 -16.95
C ASN A 56 -2.02 -2.35 -18.17
N GLU A 57 -0.77 -2.77 -18.04
CA GLU A 57 -0.04 -3.50 -19.08
C GLU A 57 -0.72 -4.83 -19.43
N PHE A 58 -1.20 -5.56 -18.42
CA PHE A 58 -1.97 -6.78 -18.65
C PHE A 58 -3.22 -6.49 -19.47
N LYS A 59 -4.01 -5.48 -19.10
CA LYS A 59 -5.22 -5.08 -19.82
C LYS A 59 -4.94 -4.68 -21.26
N TYR A 60 -3.84 -3.96 -21.49
CA TYR A 60 -3.42 -3.57 -22.83
C TYR A 60 -3.12 -4.78 -23.74
N LYS A 61 -2.56 -5.86 -23.17
CA LYS A 61 -2.18 -7.09 -23.89
C LYS A 61 -3.11 -8.27 -23.60
N GLU A 62 -4.29 -8.03 -23.05
CA GLU A 62 -5.13 -9.08 -22.45
C GLU A 62 -5.45 -10.18 -23.47
N GLU A 63 -5.91 -9.80 -24.67
CA GLU A 63 -6.25 -10.75 -25.71
C GLU A 63 -5.06 -11.63 -26.12
N GLN A 64 -3.89 -11.02 -26.32
CA GLN A 64 -2.67 -11.73 -26.71
C GLN A 64 -2.22 -12.71 -25.62
N ILE A 65 -2.23 -12.28 -24.36
CA ILE A 65 -1.83 -13.11 -23.21
C ILE A 65 -2.83 -14.27 -23.04
N LEU A 66 -4.14 -14.00 -23.11
CA LEU A 66 -5.16 -15.05 -22.99
C LEU A 66 -5.08 -16.06 -24.13
N ASN A 67 -4.77 -15.63 -25.35
CA ASN A 67 -4.59 -16.53 -26.47
C ASN A 67 -3.36 -17.43 -26.27
N LYS A 68 -2.23 -16.85 -25.84
CA LYS A 68 -1.02 -17.59 -25.49
C LYS A 68 -1.27 -18.59 -24.36
N MET A 69 -2.01 -18.21 -23.32
CA MET A 69 -2.43 -19.13 -22.26
C MET A 69 -3.27 -20.29 -22.79
N ARG A 70 -4.20 -20.05 -23.72
CA ARG A 70 -5.03 -21.11 -24.32
C ARG A 70 -4.19 -22.09 -25.14
N ILE A 71 -3.21 -21.60 -25.88
CA ILE A 71 -2.27 -22.44 -26.66
C ILE A 71 -1.47 -23.31 -25.69
N LEU A 72 -0.79 -22.69 -24.72
CA LEU A 72 0.02 -23.39 -23.72
C LEU A 72 -0.78 -24.41 -22.89
N TYR A 73 -2.04 -24.09 -22.58
CA TYR A 73 -2.94 -24.98 -21.85
C TYR A 73 -3.23 -26.27 -22.62
N LYS A 74 -3.40 -26.16 -23.94
CA LYS A 74 -3.61 -27.32 -24.83
C LYS A 74 -2.32 -28.11 -25.01
N GLU A 75 -1.20 -27.44 -25.30
CA GLU A 75 0.11 -28.09 -25.50
C GLU A 75 0.55 -28.92 -24.29
N ARG A 76 0.22 -28.46 -23.08
CA ARG A 76 0.58 -29.12 -21.82
C ARG A 76 -0.46 -30.13 -21.32
N ASN A 77 -1.55 -30.37 -22.08
CA ASN A 77 -2.65 -31.27 -21.69
C ASN A 77 -3.19 -31.04 -20.26
N LEU A 78 -3.37 -29.77 -19.86
CA LEU A 78 -3.74 -29.41 -18.48
C LEU A 78 -5.23 -29.67 -18.14
N LYS A 79 -6.03 -30.11 -19.11
CA LYS A 79 -7.49 -30.23 -18.98
C LYS A 79 -7.94 -31.13 -17.83
N ASP A 80 -7.24 -32.24 -17.61
CA ASP A 80 -7.62 -33.22 -16.59
C ASP A 80 -7.16 -32.83 -15.17
N TRP A 81 -6.25 -31.85 -15.08
CA TRP A 81 -5.55 -31.50 -13.83
C TRP A 81 -5.94 -30.11 -13.31
N LEU A 82 -6.24 -29.16 -14.20
CA LEU A 82 -6.40 -27.76 -13.86
C LEU A 82 -7.55 -27.13 -14.66
N SER A 83 -8.74 -27.01 -14.07
CA SER A 83 -9.91 -26.40 -14.74
C SER A 83 -10.23 -25.00 -14.17
N PHE A 84 -10.36 -24.00 -15.04
CA PHE A 84 -10.90 -22.68 -14.68
C PHE A 84 -11.69 -22.09 -15.86
N SER A 85 -12.73 -21.31 -15.56
CA SER A 85 -13.64 -20.75 -16.57
C SER A 85 -13.17 -19.40 -17.13
N LYS A 86 -12.41 -18.64 -16.35
CA LYS A 86 -11.96 -17.29 -16.72
C LYS A 86 -10.64 -16.96 -16.02
N VAL A 87 -9.90 -16.02 -16.61
CA VAL A 87 -8.74 -15.36 -16.01
C VAL A 87 -9.15 -13.93 -15.64
N LEU A 88 -8.81 -13.50 -14.42
CA LEU A 88 -8.97 -12.14 -13.93
C LEU A 88 -7.61 -11.59 -13.50
N ALA A 89 -7.46 -10.28 -13.56
CA ALA A 89 -6.28 -9.58 -13.09
C ALA A 89 -6.69 -8.52 -12.07
N GLU A 90 -5.96 -8.45 -10.96
CA GLU A 90 -6.18 -7.49 -9.88
C GLU A 90 -4.85 -6.95 -9.34
N VAL A 91 -4.90 -5.87 -8.57
CA VAL A 91 -3.74 -5.30 -7.89
C VAL A 91 -3.85 -5.61 -6.40
N SER A 92 -2.72 -6.00 -5.80
CA SER A 92 -2.58 -6.10 -4.35
C SER A 92 -2.69 -4.70 -3.73
N PHE A 93 -3.90 -4.23 -3.45
CA PHE A 93 -4.09 -3.03 -2.65
C PHE A 93 -3.59 -3.29 -1.23
N LYS A 94 -2.44 -2.68 -0.87
CA LYS A 94 -2.09 -2.48 0.53
C LYS A 94 -2.51 -1.05 0.86
N PRO A 95 -3.60 -0.82 1.63
CA PRO A 95 -3.74 0.49 2.25
C PRO A 95 -2.50 0.69 3.10
N THR A 96 -1.70 1.70 2.78
CA THR A 96 -0.66 2.14 3.70
C THR A 96 -1.41 2.60 4.94
N LEU A 97 -1.42 1.76 5.98
CA LEU A 97 -1.70 2.21 7.33
C LEU A 97 -0.59 3.23 7.61
N LYS A 98 -0.82 4.49 7.26
CA LYS A 98 -0.02 5.58 7.78
C LYS A 98 -0.22 5.43 9.27
N GLU A 99 0.78 4.90 9.96
CA GLU A 99 0.86 4.97 11.41
C GLU A 99 0.45 6.38 11.76
N THR A 100 -0.65 6.51 12.50
CA THR A 100 -1.11 7.78 13.00
C THR A 100 0.03 8.25 13.88
N LYS A 101 0.97 9.02 13.31
CA LYS A 101 2.02 9.66 14.10
C LYS A 101 1.24 10.37 15.19
N LYS A 102 1.36 9.89 16.43
CA LYS A 102 0.79 10.57 17.58
C LYS A 102 1.19 12.02 17.39
N GLN A 103 0.21 12.91 17.24
CA GLN A 103 0.49 14.33 17.19
C GLN A 103 1.15 14.62 18.53
N GLU A 104 2.48 14.69 18.55
CA GLU A 104 3.19 15.22 19.69
C GLU A 104 2.65 16.62 19.89
N LYS A 105 1.97 16.84 21.03
CA LYS A 105 1.54 18.18 21.42
C LYS A 105 2.79 19.06 21.33
N GLN A 106 2.80 20.00 20.39
CA GLN A 106 3.84 21.00 20.31
C GLN A 106 3.71 21.91 21.54
N THR A 107 4.36 21.53 22.63
CA THR A 107 4.55 22.42 23.79
C THR A 107 5.64 23.41 23.43
N TYR A 108 5.22 24.64 23.14
CA TYR A 108 6.14 25.77 23.07
C TYR A 108 6.52 26.16 24.51
N LYS A 109 7.82 26.28 24.80
CA LYS A 109 8.27 27.04 25.97
C LYS A 109 7.90 28.50 25.73
N GLU A 110 6.99 29.08 26.51
CA GLU A 110 6.81 30.53 26.55
C GLU A 110 8.17 31.20 26.82
N ARG A 111 8.54 32.17 25.97
CA ARG A 111 9.90 32.73 25.93
C ARG A 111 10.04 34.11 26.58
N ALA A 112 8.95 34.72 27.03
CA ALA A 112 8.99 36.10 27.51
C ALA A 112 9.07 36.14 29.04
N THR A 113 10.28 36.12 29.60
CA THR A 113 10.53 36.24 31.05
C THR A 113 10.30 37.64 31.62
N GLY A 114 9.95 38.62 30.78
CA GLY A 114 9.80 40.02 31.17
C GLY A 114 11.10 40.74 31.52
N ASN A 115 12.27 40.13 31.31
CA ASN A 115 13.57 40.80 31.55
C ASN A 115 14.07 41.48 30.27
N PHE A 116 13.60 42.70 30.02
CA PHE A 116 14.12 43.59 28.98
C PHE A 116 14.46 44.96 29.57
N GLU A 117 15.44 45.63 28.97
CA GLU A 117 15.91 46.97 29.38
C GLU A 117 15.11 48.05 28.65
N ILE A 118 14.50 48.99 29.40
CA ILE A 118 13.69 50.08 28.82
C ILE A 118 14.58 51.32 28.66
N LYS A 119 15.08 51.57 27.45
CA LYS A 119 15.81 52.81 27.11
C LYS A 119 14.84 53.83 26.51
N CYS A 120 14.07 54.49 27.36
CA CYS A 120 13.16 55.55 26.94
C CYS A 120 13.54 56.89 27.57
N LYS A 121 13.56 57.97 26.77
CA LYS A 121 13.82 59.33 27.24
C LYS A 121 12.54 60.03 27.76
N ASN A 122 11.36 59.53 27.38
CA ASN A 122 10.07 60.07 27.81
C ASN A 122 9.61 59.31 29.08
N THR A 123 9.34 60.07 30.15
CA THR A 123 9.01 59.54 31.47
C THR A 123 7.66 58.81 31.51
N GLU A 124 6.63 59.35 30.86
CA GLU A 124 5.30 58.74 30.83
C GLU A 124 5.33 57.39 30.09
N LEU A 125 6.02 57.37 28.94
CA LEU A 125 6.15 56.16 28.14
C LEU A 125 6.97 55.07 28.87
N ALA A 126 7.99 55.49 29.63
CA ALA A 126 8.78 54.57 30.44
C ALA A 126 7.95 53.88 31.54
N GLU A 127 7.00 54.59 32.14
CA GLU A 127 6.07 54.01 33.12
C GLU A 127 5.14 52.96 32.50
N TYR A 128 4.62 53.22 31.30
CA TYR A 128 3.83 52.24 30.55
C TYR A 128 4.63 50.96 30.27
N PHE A 129 5.87 51.07 29.81
CA PHE A 129 6.71 49.90 29.57
C PHE A 129 7.04 49.14 30.86
N LYS A 130 7.25 49.83 31.99
CA LYS A 130 7.43 49.17 33.30
C LYS A 130 6.17 48.43 33.73
N ARG A 131 4.98 48.98 33.48
CA ARG A 131 3.71 48.32 33.79
C ARG A 131 3.54 47.03 32.98
N ILE A 132 3.85 47.06 31.69
CA ILE A 132 3.82 45.86 30.82
C ILE A 132 4.85 44.83 31.31
N GLN A 133 6.04 45.28 31.70
CA GLN A 133 7.08 44.41 32.25
C GLN A 133 6.61 43.67 33.51
N ASN A 134 5.93 44.37 34.42
CA ASN A 134 5.42 43.78 35.66
C ASN A 134 4.29 42.79 35.39
N ILE A 135 3.35 43.12 34.51
CA ILE A 135 2.25 42.20 34.13
C ILE A 135 2.80 40.88 33.58
N ILE A 136 3.82 40.95 32.71
CA ILE A 136 4.46 39.76 32.14
C ILE A 136 5.19 38.96 33.24
N LYS A 137 5.86 39.62 34.19
CA LYS A 137 6.56 38.94 35.28
C LYS A 137 5.59 38.26 36.26
N GLU A 138 4.49 38.92 36.61
CA GLU A 138 3.46 38.35 37.48
C GLU A 138 2.82 37.11 36.84
N HIS A 139 2.53 37.17 35.54
CA HIS A 139 1.89 36.06 34.84
C HIS A 139 2.77 34.82 34.70
N ASN A 140 4.10 34.98 34.72
CA ASN A 140 5.06 33.87 34.57
C ASN A 140 5.56 33.28 35.90
N ASN A 141 5.33 33.96 37.04
CA ASN A 141 5.78 33.52 38.37
C ASN A 141 4.67 32.87 39.23
N GLY A 142 3.48 32.63 38.65
CA GLY A 142 2.40 31.82 39.22
C GLY A 142 2.34 30.44 38.59
#